data_AF-A0A7S3DNV7-F1
#
_entry.id   AF-A0A7S3DNV7-F1
#
_cell.length_a   1.000
_cell.length_b   1.000
_cell.length_c   1.000
_cell.angle_alpha   90.00
_cell.angle_beta   90.00
_cell.angle_gamma   90.00
#
_symmetry.space_group_name_H-M   'P 1'
#
loop_
_entity.id
_entity.type
_entity.pdbx_description
1 polymer ?
#
loop_
_entity_poly.entity_id
_entity_poly.type
_entity_poly.pdbx_seq_one_letter_code
_entity_poly.pdbx_strand_id
1 'polypeptide(L)'
;MLRATASKVVRQGALSARRGVPLAAPRLQEFHASYRREEEAKAEVVEVPDEGWFTPAYGIGAGIAFAVPAIHYEWYLINEETQLAACFVGFCGVVYKQFGGVIFDALEEEGNQVLAQTNAAEDEVIGDLTKGIEELESQLGIVDELENIKQLKIETYEQLNEVGKVKPLYNFKAQVEKLLKAIAAEEAAGQEKEKMALMEEATAAVSAEFASSKDLQKKSLANAVAMLKGSKTGSDPVKEAYLSFFAKKMAAAGKINEADEAKASREALLAKLNAVAKNDKFYFEFDASGSPKMVG
;
A
#
# COMPACT_ATOMS: atom_id res chain seq x y z
N MET A 1 7.36 26.43 -22.55
CA MET A 1 7.28 27.14 -21.25
C MET A 1 6.27 26.41 -20.37
N LEU A 2 6.73 25.51 -19.51
CA LEU A 2 5.93 24.88 -18.46
C LEU A 2 6.81 24.86 -17.20
N ARG A 3 6.36 25.58 -16.18
CA ARG A 3 7.08 25.83 -14.94
C ARG A 3 7.11 24.55 -14.10
N ALA A 4 8.31 24.09 -13.78
CA ALA A 4 8.55 23.08 -12.77
C ALA A 4 8.35 23.70 -11.38
N THR A 5 7.28 23.31 -10.69
CA THR A 5 7.08 23.56 -9.25
C THR A 5 7.16 22.23 -8.51
N ALA A 6 8.37 21.78 -8.20
CA ALA A 6 8.61 20.65 -7.32
C ALA A 6 10.03 20.74 -6.73
N SER A 7 10.26 21.63 -5.76
CA SER A 7 11.52 21.65 -5.00
C SER A 7 11.48 22.53 -3.76
N LYS A 8 10.58 22.25 -2.81
CA LYS A 8 10.71 22.83 -1.45
C LYS A 8 10.53 21.87 -0.27
N VAL A 9 10.21 20.60 -0.50
CA VAL A 9 10.00 19.62 0.60
C VAL A 9 11.22 18.72 0.88
N VAL A 10 12.23 18.69 -0.01
CA VAL A 10 13.36 17.73 0.10
C VAL A 10 14.64 18.33 0.73
N ARG A 11 14.61 19.55 1.28
CA ARG A 11 15.81 20.18 1.89
C ARG A 11 15.79 20.37 3.41
N GLN A 12 14.82 19.81 4.12
CA GLN A 12 14.77 19.85 5.60
C GLN A 12 15.06 18.51 6.29
N GLY A 13 15.47 17.46 5.56
CA GLY A 13 15.74 16.14 6.13
C GLY A 13 17.21 15.81 6.44
N ALA A 14 18.16 16.73 6.24
CA ALA A 14 19.59 16.37 6.18
C ALA A 14 20.52 17.12 7.15
N LEU A 15 20.01 17.76 8.21
CA LEU A 15 20.85 18.55 9.14
C LEU A 15 20.51 18.41 10.64
N SER A 16 20.00 17.27 11.12
CA SER A 16 19.79 17.04 12.56
C SER A 16 20.34 15.73 13.13
N ALA A 17 21.22 15.03 12.42
CA ALA A 17 21.88 13.83 12.94
C ALA A 17 23.37 14.08 13.17
N ARG A 18 23.71 14.79 14.26
CA ARG A 18 25.04 14.80 14.92
C ARG A 18 24.97 15.69 16.18
N ARG A 19 24.22 15.24 17.17
CA ARG A 19 24.47 15.59 18.57
C ARG A 19 24.66 14.29 19.33
N GLY A 20 25.71 14.27 20.14
CA GLY A 20 26.35 13.07 20.66
C GLY A 20 25.38 12.09 21.28
N VAL A 21 25.66 10.81 21.05
CA VAL A 21 25.20 9.72 21.88
C VAL A 21 25.70 10.02 23.30
N PRO A 22 24.84 10.29 24.30
CA PRO A 22 25.28 10.04 25.65
C PRO A 22 25.43 8.52 25.74
N LEU A 23 26.67 8.05 25.84
CA LEU A 23 26.96 6.73 26.39
C LEU A 23 26.52 6.80 27.86
N ALA A 24 25.21 6.66 28.09
CA ALA A 24 24.68 6.32 29.39
C ALA A 24 25.18 4.90 29.62
N ALA A 25 26.28 4.78 30.36
CA ALA A 25 26.62 3.52 31.01
C ALA A 25 25.33 3.00 31.68
N PRO A 26 25.00 1.71 31.56
CA PRO A 26 23.92 1.16 32.36
C PRO A 26 24.28 1.48 33.81
N ARG A 27 23.49 2.35 34.44
CA ARG A 27 23.51 2.41 35.90
C ARG A 27 23.04 1.02 36.30
N LEU A 28 23.99 0.18 36.68
CA LEU A 28 23.74 -0.93 37.59
C LEU A 28 23.16 -0.28 38.84
N GLN A 29 21.85 -0.01 38.83
CA GLN A 29 21.08 0.05 40.05
C GLN A 29 21.12 -1.39 40.54
N GLU A 30 21.99 -1.59 41.52
CA GLU A 30 22.07 -2.83 42.26
C GLU A 30 20.64 -3.15 42.70
N PHE A 31 20.12 -4.27 42.20
CA PHE A 31 18.87 -4.85 42.69
C PHE A 31 19.10 -5.12 44.17
N HIS A 32 18.70 -4.18 45.02
CA HIS A 32 18.44 -4.48 46.41
C HIS A 32 17.18 -5.33 46.39
N ALA A 33 17.36 -6.64 46.25
CA ALA A 33 16.32 -7.61 46.55
C ALA A 33 16.00 -7.54 48.04
N SER A 34 15.36 -6.45 48.47
CA SER A 34 14.55 -6.49 49.68
C SER A 34 13.41 -7.41 49.33
N TYR A 35 13.48 -8.65 49.84
CA TYR A 35 12.33 -9.51 49.98
C TYR A 35 11.11 -8.65 50.29
N ARG A 36 10.01 -8.87 49.57
CA ARG A 36 8.69 -8.42 49.99
C ARG A 36 8.55 -8.87 51.44
N ARG A 37 8.69 -7.94 52.38
CA ARG A 37 8.49 -8.20 53.81
C ARG A 37 6.97 -8.33 53.91
N GLU A 38 6.47 -9.51 53.52
CA GLU A 38 5.13 -9.95 53.89
C GLU A 38 5.03 -9.68 55.37
N GLU A 39 4.12 -8.76 55.70
CA GLU A 39 3.61 -8.48 57.03
C GLU A 39 4.59 -8.93 58.10
N GLU A 40 5.57 -8.08 58.45
CA GLU A 40 6.09 -8.20 59.80
C GLU A 40 4.87 -8.09 60.68
N ALA A 41 4.51 -9.29 61.18
CA ALA A 41 3.46 -9.55 62.12
C ALA A 41 3.31 -8.32 62.97
N LYS A 42 2.09 -7.75 63.00
CA LYS A 42 1.56 -6.93 64.09
C LYS A 42 2.55 -7.05 65.21
N ALA A 43 3.41 -6.04 65.44
CA ALA A 43 4.42 -6.15 66.47
C ALA A 43 3.66 -6.73 67.65
N GLU A 44 3.89 -8.02 67.93
CA GLU A 44 3.25 -8.69 69.03
C GLU A 44 3.59 -7.71 70.12
N VAL A 45 2.56 -7.26 70.85
CA VAL A 45 2.81 -6.66 72.15
C VAL A 45 3.87 -7.57 72.72
N VAL A 46 5.11 -7.09 72.79
CA VAL A 46 6.17 -7.83 73.43
C VAL A 46 5.69 -7.74 74.86
N GLU A 47 4.83 -8.70 75.22
CA GLU A 47 4.73 -9.21 76.56
C GLU A 47 6.17 -9.57 76.83
N VAL A 48 6.86 -8.60 77.43
CA VAL A 48 8.12 -8.82 78.11
C VAL A 48 7.85 -10.12 78.86
N PRO A 49 8.60 -11.21 78.57
CA PRO A 49 8.35 -12.45 79.26
C PRO A 49 8.34 -12.12 80.75
N ASP A 50 7.28 -12.51 81.47
CA ASP A 50 7.14 -12.41 82.93
C ASP A 50 8.17 -13.33 83.64
N GLU A 51 9.33 -13.53 83.04
CA GLU A 51 10.48 -14.27 83.54
C GLU A 51 11.53 -13.27 84.01
N GLY A 52 11.16 -12.52 85.03
CA GLY A 52 12.04 -11.67 85.80
C GLY A 52 11.45 -11.46 87.20
N TRP A 53 12.31 -11.27 88.18
CA TRP A 53 12.05 -10.97 89.60
C TRP A 53 11.25 -9.66 89.81
N PHE A 54 10.77 -9.06 88.73
CA PHE A 54 9.93 -7.88 88.64
C PHE A 54 8.56 -8.21 88.05
N THR A 55 7.92 -9.27 88.53
CA THR A 55 6.50 -9.49 88.26
C THR A 55 5.68 -8.30 88.78
N PRO A 56 4.60 -7.85 88.10
CA PRO A 56 3.87 -6.63 88.45
C PRO A 56 3.38 -6.58 89.90
N ALA A 57 3.04 -7.75 90.46
CA ALA A 57 2.60 -7.91 91.85
C ALA A 57 3.74 -7.74 92.88
N TYR A 58 4.98 -8.13 92.56
CA TYR A 58 6.13 -8.02 93.46
C TYR A 58 6.98 -6.77 93.21
N GLY A 59 6.97 -6.22 91.99
CA GLY A 59 7.70 -5.01 91.65
C GLY A 59 7.24 -3.77 92.43
N ILE A 60 5.92 -3.63 92.65
CA ILE A 60 5.37 -2.54 93.47
C ILE A 60 5.78 -2.70 94.93
N GLY A 61 5.68 -3.92 95.48
CA GLY A 61 6.06 -4.21 96.86
C GLY A 61 7.56 -4.04 97.13
N ALA A 62 8.41 -4.54 96.24
CA ALA A 62 9.86 -4.39 96.31
C ALA A 62 10.30 -2.93 96.11
N GLY A 63 9.65 -2.20 95.20
CA GLY A 63 9.90 -0.77 94.99
C GLY A 63 9.59 0.07 96.23
N ILE A 64 8.45 -0.18 96.89
CA ILE A 64 8.09 0.49 98.15
C ILE A 64 9.06 0.09 99.27
N ALA A 65 9.41 -1.19 99.37
CA ALA A 65 10.34 -1.69 100.37
C ALA A 65 11.77 -1.12 100.24
N PHE A 66 12.18 -0.72 99.03
CA PHE A 66 13.45 -0.02 98.80
C PHE A 66 13.33 1.50 98.96
N ALA A 67 12.22 2.10 98.52
CA ALA A 67 12.00 3.55 98.59
C ALA A 67 11.89 4.06 100.04
N VAL A 68 11.23 3.32 100.93
CA VAL A 68 11.04 3.75 102.33
C VAL A 68 12.37 3.87 103.09
N PRO A 69 13.29 2.88 103.06
CA PRO A 69 14.63 3.03 103.63
C PRO A 69 15.49 4.09 102.92
N ALA A 70 15.41 4.22 101.59
CA ALA A 70 16.20 5.19 100.84
C ALA A 70 15.89 6.64 101.23
N ILE A 71 14.63 6.93 101.58
CA ILE A 71 14.20 8.23 102.10
C ILE A 71 14.53 8.36 103.59
N HIS A 72 14.33 7.31 104.39
CA HIS A 72 14.52 7.38 105.85
C HIS A 72 15.99 7.47 106.28
N TYR A 73 16.92 6.87 105.53
CA TYR A 73 18.36 6.95 105.76
C TYR A 73 19.05 8.08 104.98
N GLU A 74 18.29 8.99 104.36
CA GLU A 74 18.78 10.14 103.57
C GLU A 74 19.76 9.77 102.44
N TRP A 75 19.72 8.52 101.95
CA TRP A 75 20.48 8.11 100.76
C TRP A 75 20.02 8.84 99.50
N TYR A 76 18.79 9.32 99.48
CA TYR A 76 18.25 10.22 98.45
C TYR A 76 17.63 11.46 99.11
N LEU A 77 18.23 12.62 98.88
CA LEU A 77 17.78 13.88 99.47
C LEU A 77 16.75 14.55 98.56
N ILE A 78 15.54 14.77 99.08
CA ILE A 78 14.47 15.44 98.35
C ILE A 78 14.82 16.93 98.25
N ASN A 79 15.26 17.36 97.07
CA ASN A 79 15.62 18.73 96.76
C ASN A 79 14.85 19.23 95.52
N GLU A 80 14.98 20.50 95.16
CA GLU A 80 14.34 21.13 93.99
C GLU A 80 14.57 20.34 92.68
N GLU A 81 15.73 19.68 92.55
CA GLU A 81 16.07 18.82 91.40
C GLU A 81 15.25 17.53 91.32
N THR A 82 14.76 17.01 92.46
CA THR A 82 13.93 15.79 92.50
C THR A 82 12.49 16.08 92.04
N GLN A 83 12.00 17.30 92.30
CA GLN A 83 10.75 17.80 91.75
C GLN A 83 10.88 18.01 90.23
N LEU A 84 12.01 18.53 89.76
CA LEU A 84 12.30 18.64 88.33
C LEU A 84 12.38 17.26 87.65
N ALA A 85 13.02 16.28 88.30
CA ALA A 85 13.10 14.90 87.81
C ALA A 85 11.71 14.24 87.75
N ALA A 86 10.85 14.43 88.76
CA ALA A 86 9.49 13.92 88.75
C ALA A 86 8.65 14.55 87.61
N CYS A 87 8.78 15.86 87.39
CA CYS A 87 8.13 16.53 86.25
C CYS A 87 8.67 16.03 84.90
N PHE A 88 9.98 15.74 84.78
CA PHE A 88 10.58 15.20 83.56
C PHE A 88 10.11 13.77 83.27
N VAL A 89 10.06 12.89 84.28
CA VAL A 89 9.52 11.54 84.13
C VAL A 89 8.02 11.58 83.78
N GLY A 90 7.26 12.47 84.40
CA GLY A 90 5.87 12.73 84.04
C GLY A 90 5.71 13.21 82.59
N PHE A 91 6.57 14.13 82.15
CA PHE A 91 6.63 14.59 80.76
C PHE A 91 6.97 13.45 79.79
N CYS A 92 7.99 12.64 80.06
CA CYS A 92 8.31 11.46 79.25
C CYS A 92 7.15 10.47 79.19
N GLY A 93 6.43 10.25 80.29
CA GLY A 93 5.23 9.41 80.32
C GLY A 93 4.10 9.95 79.44
N VAL A 94 3.85 11.26 79.49
CA VAL A 94 2.86 11.93 78.63
C VAL A 94 3.28 11.88 77.16
N VAL A 95 4.55 12.17 76.84
CA VAL A 95 5.09 12.08 75.47
C VAL A 95 4.95 10.67 74.92
N TYR A 96 5.32 9.65 75.70
CA TYR A 96 5.20 8.26 75.27
C TYR A 96 3.74 7.84 75.03
N LYS A 97 2.82 8.26 75.91
CA LYS A 97 1.39 7.87 75.79
C LYS A 97 0.61 8.67 74.75
N GLN A 98 0.87 9.96 74.61
CA GLN A 98 0.08 10.85 73.74
C GLN A 98 0.74 11.11 72.39
N PHE A 99 2.08 11.22 72.35
CA PHE A 99 2.82 11.47 71.10
C PHE A 99 3.45 10.22 70.51
N GLY A 100 3.61 9.14 71.28
CA GLY A 100 4.17 7.87 70.79
C GLY A 100 3.37 7.28 69.63
N GLY A 101 2.03 7.31 69.69
CA GLY A 101 1.17 6.87 68.59
C GLY A 101 1.33 7.72 67.33
N VAL A 102 1.37 9.04 67.46
CA VAL A 102 1.52 9.96 66.32
C VAL A 102 2.88 9.79 65.63
N ILE A 103 3.95 9.58 66.40
CA ILE A 103 5.29 9.33 65.85
C ILE A 103 5.33 7.96 65.15
N PHE A 104 4.67 6.95 65.72
CA PHE A 104 4.56 5.63 65.09
C PHE A 104 3.80 5.70 63.77
N ASP A 105 2.62 6.33 63.75
CA ASP A 105 1.80 6.49 62.54
C ASP A 105 2.57 7.24 61.43
N ALA A 106 3.32 8.28 61.79
CA ALA A 106 4.14 9.04 60.83
C ALA A 106 5.29 8.18 60.25
N LEU A 107 5.97 7.39 61.09
CA LEU A 107 7.05 6.50 60.64
C LEU A 107 6.51 5.32 59.82
N GLU A 108 5.33 4.79 60.16
CA GLU A 108 4.67 3.73 59.40
C GLU A 108 4.19 4.26 58.04
N GLU A 109 3.66 5.49 57.99
CA GLU A 109 3.30 6.14 56.74
C GLU A 109 4.52 6.39 55.84
N GLU A 110 5.63 6.92 56.37
CA GLU A 110 6.88 7.08 55.62
C GLU A 110 7.42 5.72 55.14
N GLY A 111 7.39 4.68 55.97
CA GLY A 111 7.81 3.34 55.61
C GLY A 111 6.98 2.76 54.45
N ASN A 112 5.67 2.88 54.53
CA ASN A 112 4.75 2.44 53.48
C ASN A 112 4.92 3.24 52.19
N GLN A 113 5.18 4.55 52.27
CA GLN A 113 5.45 5.38 51.10
C GLN A 113 6.77 4.99 50.41
N VAL A 114 7.84 4.72 51.16
CA VAL A 114 9.12 4.27 50.59
C VAL A 114 8.96 2.90 49.92
N LEU A 115 8.23 1.96 50.54
CA LEU A 115 7.92 0.67 49.92
C LEU A 115 7.08 0.83 48.65
N ALA A 116 6.10 1.72 48.63
CA ALA A 116 5.31 1.99 47.44
C ALA A 116 6.15 2.61 46.31
N GLN A 117 7.04 3.56 46.63
CA GLN A 117 7.92 4.19 45.64
C GLN A 117 8.97 3.22 45.07
N THR A 118 9.52 2.35 45.90
CA THR A 118 10.50 1.34 45.45
C THR A 118 9.83 0.30 44.55
N ASN A 119 8.66 -0.24 44.93
CA ASN A 119 7.90 -1.15 44.07
C ASN A 119 7.51 -0.48 42.73
N ALA A 120 7.08 0.78 42.76
CA ALA A 120 6.75 1.51 41.53
C ALA A 120 7.97 1.73 40.62
N ALA A 121 9.14 2.01 41.19
CA ALA A 121 10.38 2.15 40.44
C ALA A 121 10.84 0.79 39.86
N GLU A 122 10.70 -0.31 40.61
CA GLU A 122 10.97 -1.66 40.10
C GLU A 122 10.04 -2.03 38.94
N ASP A 123 8.74 -1.73 39.04
CA ASP A 123 7.78 -1.95 37.97
C ASP A 123 8.10 -1.14 36.70
N GLU A 124 8.56 0.11 36.85
CA GLU A 124 9.00 0.94 35.73
C GLU A 124 10.22 0.33 35.04
N VAL A 125 11.22 -0.11 35.81
CA VAL A 125 12.44 -0.75 35.27
C VAL A 125 12.11 -2.06 34.56
N ILE A 126 11.22 -2.88 35.14
CA ILE A 126 10.75 -4.11 34.49
C ILE A 126 10.04 -3.77 33.18
N GLY A 127 9.18 -2.74 33.18
CA GLY A 127 8.47 -2.25 32.00
C GLY A 127 9.39 -1.74 30.89
N ASP A 128 10.50 -1.11 31.23
CA ASP A 128 11.47 -0.65 30.23
C ASP A 128 12.35 -1.78 29.69
N LEU A 129 12.70 -2.76 30.53
CA LEU A 129 13.41 -3.95 30.10
C LEU A 129 12.56 -4.82 29.16
N THR A 130 11.26 -4.98 29.43
CA THR A 130 10.37 -5.74 28.53
C THR A 130 10.21 -5.06 27.17
N LYS A 131 10.03 -3.73 27.14
CA LYS A 131 10.04 -2.97 25.87
C LYS A 131 11.36 -3.14 25.12
N GLY A 132 12.49 -3.11 25.82
CA GLY A 132 13.80 -3.32 25.22
C GLY A 132 13.96 -4.72 24.60
N ILE A 133 13.39 -5.75 25.25
CA ILE A 133 13.35 -7.11 24.69
C ILE A 133 12.47 -7.14 23.42
N GLU A 134 11.27 -6.57 23.46
CA GLU A 134 10.37 -6.51 22.29
C GLU A 134 11.01 -5.77 21.11
N GLU A 135 11.72 -4.67 21.38
CA GLU A 135 12.44 -3.93 20.34
C GLU A 135 13.57 -4.78 19.73
N LEU A 136 14.35 -5.49 20.55
CA LEU A 136 15.39 -6.39 20.06
C LEU A 136 14.83 -7.59 19.28
N GLU A 137 13.70 -8.17 19.71
CA GLU A 137 13.01 -9.22 18.96
C GLU A 137 12.51 -8.72 17.60
N SER A 138 11.96 -7.50 17.54
CA SER A 138 11.56 -6.89 16.27
C SER A 138 12.76 -6.65 15.33
N GLN A 139 13.93 -6.31 15.89
CA GLN A 139 15.15 -6.09 15.12
C GLN A 139 15.73 -7.38 14.53
N LEU A 140 15.54 -8.53 15.19
CA LEU A 140 15.97 -9.83 14.65
C LEU A 140 15.25 -10.16 13.33
N GLY A 141 13.96 -9.82 13.21
CA GLY A 141 13.17 -10.06 11.98
C GLY A 141 13.59 -9.23 10.77
N ILE A 142 14.31 -8.11 10.97
CA ILE A 142 14.69 -7.21 9.88
C ILE A 142 15.63 -7.89 8.87
N VAL A 143 16.48 -8.82 9.31
CA VAL A 143 17.39 -9.54 8.40
C VAL A 143 16.60 -10.43 7.44
N ASP A 144 15.64 -11.20 7.97
CA ASP A 144 14.77 -12.05 7.16
C ASP A 144 13.91 -11.21 6.20
N GLU A 145 13.40 -10.06 6.65
CA GLU A 145 12.69 -9.10 5.79
C GLU A 145 13.58 -8.56 4.66
N LEU A 146 14.85 -8.25 4.93
CA LEU A 146 15.80 -7.80 3.91
C LEU A 146 16.12 -8.90 2.90
N GLU A 147 16.24 -10.15 3.34
CA GLU A 147 16.41 -11.30 2.44
C GLU A 147 15.17 -11.51 1.56
N ASN A 148 13.97 -11.44 2.14
CA ASN A 148 12.71 -11.51 1.41
C ASN A 148 12.58 -10.37 0.38
N ILE A 149 12.94 -9.14 0.76
CA ILE A 149 12.95 -7.98 -0.17
C ILE A 149 13.95 -8.20 -1.30
N LYS A 150 15.13 -8.75 -1.01
CA LYS A 150 16.13 -9.05 -2.04
C LYS A 150 15.60 -10.11 -3.01
N GLN A 151 14.97 -11.16 -2.50
CA GLN A 151 14.40 -12.23 -3.31
C GLN A 151 13.27 -11.70 -4.20
N LEU A 152 12.34 -10.91 -3.64
CA LEU A 152 11.30 -10.23 -4.41
C LEU A 152 11.87 -9.32 -5.50
N LYS A 153 12.97 -8.60 -5.22
CA LYS A 153 13.66 -7.80 -6.24
C LYS A 153 14.19 -8.65 -7.38
N ILE A 154 14.83 -9.79 -7.09
CA ILE A 154 15.34 -10.70 -8.12
C ILE A 154 14.19 -11.20 -9.00
N GLU A 155 13.12 -11.70 -8.38
CA GLU A 155 11.94 -12.22 -9.08
C GLU A 155 11.26 -11.15 -9.95
N THR A 156 11.11 -9.92 -9.44
CA THR A 156 10.55 -8.83 -10.23
C THR A 156 11.42 -8.45 -11.43
N TYR A 157 12.75 -8.49 -11.31
CA TYR A 157 13.64 -8.25 -12.45
C TYR A 157 13.61 -9.39 -13.48
N GLU A 158 13.49 -10.64 -13.04
CA GLU A 158 13.32 -11.79 -13.93
C GLU A 158 12.01 -11.69 -14.72
N GLN A 159 10.90 -11.43 -14.04
CA GLN A 159 9.60 -11.20 -14.68
C GLN A 159 9.64 -9.99 -15.62
N LEU A 160 10.32 -8.90 -15.25
CA LEU A 160 10.45 -7.73 -16.11
C LEU A 160 11.25 -8.04 -17.38
N ASN A 161 12.28 -8.88 -17.29
CA ASN A 161 13.05 -9.33 -18.45
C ASN A 161 12.21 -10.21 -19.38
N GLU A 162 11.43 -11.14 -18.83
CA GLU A 162 10.49 -11.97 -19.62
C GLU A 162 9.44 -11.12 -20.32
N VAL A 163 8.81 -10.19 -19.61
CA VAL A 163 7.86 -9.23 -20.18
C VAL A 163 8.53 -8.36 -21.24
N GLY A 164 9.78 -7.96 -21.03
CA GLY A 164 10.59 -7.22 -21.99
C GLY A 164 10.77 -7.93 -23.33
N LYS A 165 10.87 -9.27 -23.33
CA LYS A 165 10.94 -10.08 -24.55
C LYS A 165 9.59 -10.21 -25.27
N VAL A 166 8.50 -10.33 -24.51
CA VAL A 166 7.16 -10.59 -25.07
C VAL A 166 6.46 -9.29 -25.54
N LYS A 167 6.66 -8.18 -24.84
CA LYS A 167 6.03 -6.89 -25.16
C LYS A 167 6.25 -6.40 -26.59
N PRO A 168 7.46 -6.42 -27.18
CA PRO A 168 7.65 -6.00 -28.57
C PRO A 168 6.91 -6.92 -29.55
N LEU A 169 6.82 -8.22 -29.27
CA LEU A 169 6.08 -9.17 -30.11
C LEU A 169 4.58 -8.89 -30.08
N TYR A 170 4.02 -8.58 -28.90
CA TYR A 170 2.61 -8.22 -28.77
C TYR A 170 2.29 -6.88 -29.47
N ASN A 171 3.15 -5.88 -29.30
CA ASN A 171 3.02 -4.60 -29.99
C ASN A 171 3.09 -4.78 -31.51
N PHE A 172 4.02 -5.61 -32.01
CA PHE A 172 4.13 -5.92 -33.43
C PHE A 172 2.88 -6.62 -33.95
N LYS A 173 2.38 -7.64 -33.24
CA LYS A 173 1.13 -8.32 -33.59
C LYS A 173 -0.04 -7.34 -33.68
N ALA A 174 -0.19 -6.45 -32.71
CA ALA A 174 -1.25 -5.44 -32.72
C ALA A 174 -1.15 -4.47 -33.91
N GLN A 175 0.07 -4.08 -34.31
CA GLN A 175 0.30 -3.25 -35.50
C GLN A 175 -0.07 -4.00 -36.79
N VAL A 176 0.32 -5.27 -36.92
CA VAL A 176 -0.02 -6.10 -38.08
C VAL A 176 -1.53 -6.35 -38.18
N GLU A 177 -2.20 -6.62 -37.06
CA GLU A 177 -3.66 -6.77 -37.04
C GLU A 177 -4.38 -5.49 -37.48
N LYS A 178 -3.90 -4.32 -37.04
CA LYS A 178 -4.46 -3.03 -37.47
C LYS A 178 -4.27 -2.82 -38.97
N LEU A 179 -3.09 -3.17 -39.48
CA LEU A 179 -2.77 -3.08 -40.90
C LEU A 179 -3.66 -4.00 -41.75
N LEU A 180 -3.82 -5.27 -41.34
CA LEU A 180 -4.69 -6.22 -42.03
C LEU A 180 -6.14 -5.76 -42.05
N LYS A 181 -6.64 -5.19 -40.93
CA LYS A 181 -7.98 -4.60 -40.88
C LYS A 181 -8.13 -3.40 -41.82
N ALA A 182 -7.09 -2.57 -41.94
CA ALA A 182 -7.09 -1.44 -42.87
C ALA A 182 -7.13 -1.91 -44.33
N ILE A 183 -6.34 -2.94 -44.69
CA ILE A 183 -6.36 -3.53 -46.04
C ILE A 183 -7.74 -4.13 -46.33
N ALA A 184 -8.30 -4.93 -45.42
CA ALA A 184 -9.61 -5.55 -45.62
C ALA A 184 -10.73 -4.49 -45.81
N ALA A 185 -10.66 -3.38 -45.07
CA ALA A 185 -11.58 -2.27 -45.24
C ALA A 185 -11.40 -1.56 -46.59
N GLU A 186 -10.15 -1.40 -47.05
CA GLU A 186 -9.85 -0.79 -48.34
C GLU A 186 -10.25 -1.68 -49.52
N GLU A 187 -10.06 -3.00 -49.42
CA GLU A 187 -10.53 -3.97 -50.41
C GLU A 187 -12.06 -3.95 -50.52
N ALA A 188 -12.77 -3.93 -49.39
CA ALA A 188 -14.23 -3.82 -49.40
C ALA A 188 -14.70 -2.50 -50.06
N ALA A 189 -14.06 -1.38 -49.72
CA ALA A 189 -14.37 -0.07 -50.30
C ALA A 189 -13.99 0.01 -51.79
N GLY A 190 -12.90 -0.64 -52.20
CA GLY A 190 -12.47 -0.75 -53.59
C GLY A 190 -13.47 -1.54 -54.43
N GLN A 191 -13.87 -2.71 -53.96
CA GLN A 191 -14.90 -3.53 -54.62
C GLN A 191 -16.25 -2.80 -54.72
N GLU A 192 -16.65 -2.04 -53.70
CA GLU A 192 -17.89 -1.26 -53.75
C GLU A 192 -17.80 -0.10 -54.75
N LYS A 193 -16.66 0.62 -54.79
CA LYS A 193 -16.41 1.67 -55.79
C LYS A 193 -16.38 1.13 -57.21
N GLU A 194 -15.72 -0.01 -57.45
CA GLU A 194 -15.70 -0.67 -58.75
C GLU A 194 -17.10 -1.13 -59.17
N LYS A 195 -17.89 -1.69 -58.24
CA LYS A 195 -19.29 -2.02 -58.51
C LYS A 195 -20.10 -0.78 -58.88
N MET A 196 -19.98 0.33 -58.13
CA MET A 196 -20.68 1.57 -58.46
C MET A 196 -20.26 2.14 -59.81
N ALA A 197 -18.95 2.22 -60.08
CA ALA A 197 -18.42 2.72 -61.35
C ALA A 197 -18.85 1.84 -62.54
N LEU A 198 -18.84 0.52 -62.38
CA LEU A 198 -19.31 -0.41 -63.42
C LEU A 198 -20.81 -0.27 -63.66
N MET A 199 -21.61 -0.04 -62.62
CA MET A 199 -23.04 0.21 -62.75
C MET A 199 -23.30 1.55 -63.43
N GLU A 200 -22.57 2.61 -63.09
CA GLU A 200 -22.66 3.91 -63.76
C GLU A 200 -22.27 3.80 -65.24
N GLU A 201 -21.16 3.14 -65.56
CA GLU A 201 -20.73 2.91 -66.94
C GLU A 201 -21.76 2.08 -67.72
N ALA A 202 -22.31 1.02 -67.10
CA ALA A 202 -23.39 0.23 -67.70
C ALA A 202 -24.64 1.07 -67.97
N THR A 203 -25.05 1.92 -67.02
CA THR A 203 -26.23 2.79 -67.21
C THR A 203 -26.00 3.83 -68.31
N ALA A 204 -24.80 4.40 -68.40
CA ALA A 204 -24.43 5.35 -69.45
C ALA A 204 -24.39 4.68 -70.84
N ALA A 205 -23.79 3.50 -70.94
CA ALA A 205 -23.71 2.74 -72.18
C ALA A 205 -25.10 2.25 -72.66
N VAL A 206 -25.91 1.69 -71.77
CA VAL A 206 -27.27 1.22 -72.11
C VAL A 206 -28.19 2.39 -72.45
N SER A 207 -28.09 3.52 -71.75
CA SER A 207 -28.87 4.72 -72.12
C SER A 207 -28.45 5.31 -73.47
N ALA A 208 -27.16 5.28 -73.81
CA ALA A 208 -26.66 5.68 -75.13
C ALA A 208 -27.10 4.70 -76.25
N GLU A 209 -27.04 3.39 -76.02
CA GLU A 209 -27.57 2.37 -76.95
C GLU A 209 -29.09 2.51 -77.12
N PHE A 210 -29.82 2.82 -76.04
CA PHE A 210 -31.26 3.05 -76.08
C PHE A 210 -31.62 4.32 -76.86
N ALA A 211 -30.86 5.40 -76.73
CA ALA A 211 -31.09 6.65 -77.46
C ALA A 211 -30.83 6.50 -78.97
N SER A 212 -29.86 5.68 -79.36
CA SER A 212 -29.42 5.53 -80.75
C SER A 212 -30.20 4.48 -81.55
N SER A 213 -30.72 3.43 -80.91
CA SER A 213 -31.34 2.31 -81.62
C SER A 213 -32.89 2.37 -81.60
N LYS A 214 -33.47 2.70 -82.76
CA LYS A 214 -34.93 2.72 -82.96
C LYS A 214 -35.58 1.35 -82.73
N ASP A 215 -34.85 0.26 -82.93
CA ASP A 215 -35.35 -1.09 -82.75
C ASP A 215 -35.45 -1.50 -81.27
N LEU A 216 -34.54 -1.06 -80.41
CA LEU A 216 -34.67 -1.28 -78.96
C LEU A 216 -35.82 -0.45 -78.39
N GLN A 217 -36.02 0.79 -78.85
CA GLN A 217 -37.15 1.63 -78.44
C GLN A 217 -38.50 1.03 -78.84
N LYS A 218 -38.61 0.48 -80.06
CA LYS A 218 -39.85 -0.20 -80.50
C LYS A 218 -40.11 -1.49 -79.73
N LYS A 219 -39.08 -2.31 -79.48
CA LYS A 219 -39.20 -3.56 -78.71
C LYS A 219 -39.52 -3.30 -77.24
N SER A 220 -38.94 -2.27 -76.63
CA SER A 220 -39.25 -1.87 -75.25
C SER A 220 -40.67 -1.32 -75.11
N LEU A 221 -41.14 -0.48 -76.05
CA LEU A 221 -42.52 0.01 -76.09
C LEU A 221 -43.53 -1.13 -76.30
N ALA A 222 -43.25 -2.06 -77.22
CA ALA A 222 -44.09 -3.22 -77.46
C ALA A 222 -44.18 -4.12 -76.22
N ASN A 223 -43.08 -4.30 -75.50
CA ASN A 223 -43.05 -5.08 -74.26
C ASN A 223 -43.79 -4.37 -73.12
N ALA A 224 -43.62 -3.05 -72.95
CA ALA A 224 -44.36 -2.27 -71.97
C ALA A 224 -45.88 -2.34 -72.21
N VAL A 225 -46.32 -2.25 -73.47
CA VAL A 225 -47.73 -2.42 -73.85
C VAL A 225 -48.22 -3.86 -73.59
N ALA A 226 -47.39 -4.87 -73.79
CA ALA A 226 -47.72 -6.27 -73.48
C ALA A 226 -47.87 -6.52 -71.98
N MET A 227 -46.99 -5.94 -71.15
CA MET A 227 -47.05 -6.05 -69.69
C MET A 227 -48.28 -5.33 -69.11
N LEU A 228 -48.62 -4.14 -69.62
CA LEU A 228 -49.85 -3.42 -69.22
C LEU A 228 -51.14 -4.19 -69.59
N LYS A 229 -51.08 -5.03 -70.62
CA LYS A 229 -52.18 -5.92 -71.04
C LYS A 229 -52.23 -7.23 -70.23
N GLY A 230 -51.38 -7.40 -69.22
CA GLY A 230 -51.38 -8.59 -68.35
C GLY A 230 -50.63 -9.80 -68.92
N SER A 231 -49.91 -9.64 -70.04
CA SER A 231 -49.06 -10.70 -70.58
C SER A 231 -47.72 -10.74 -69.83
N LYS A 232 -47.35 -11.89 -69.26
CA LYS A 232 -46.01 -12.15 -68.72
C LYS A 232 -45.07 -12.49 -69.87
N THR A 233 -44.63 -11.51 -70.63
CA THR A 233 -43.55 -11.69 -71.61
C THR A 233 -42.22 -11.87 -70.88
N GLY A 234 -41.55 -13.00 -71.16
CA GLY A 234 -40.45 -13.54 -70.36
C GLY A 234 -39.07 -12.87 -70.53
N SER A 235 -38.93 -11.80 -71.30
CA SER A 235 -37.66 -11.06 -71.34
C SER A 235 -37.86 -9.56 -71.56
N ASP A 236 -37.13 -8.77 -70.77
CA ASP A 236 -37.08 -7.31 -70.87
C ASP A 236 -35.88 -6.94 -71.77
N PRO A 237 -36.12 -6.29 -72.94
CA PRO A 237 -35.04 -5.95 -73.87
C PRO A 237 -34.02 -4.98 -73.27
N VAL A 238 -34.40 -4.17 -72.27
CA VAL A 238 -33.44 -3.32 -71.54
C VAL A 238 -32.57 -4.17 -70.61
N LYS A 239 -33.16 -5.14 -69.91
CA LYS A 239 -32.43 -6.12 -69.09
C LYS A 239 -31.45 -6.94 -69.94
N GLU A 240 -31.85 -7.37 -71.14
CA GLU A 240 -30.96 -8.06 -72.09
C GLU A 240 -29.80 -7.17 -72.56
N ALA A 241 -30.05 -5.87 -72.79
CA ALA A 241 -28.99 -4.90 -73.12
C ALA A 241 -27.95 -4.79 -71.99
N TYR A 242 -28.40 -4.67 -70.72
CA TYR A 242 -27.51 -4.71 -69.56
C TYR A 242 -26.71 -6.02 -69.47
N LEU A 243 -27.36 -7.18 -69.62
CA LEU A 243 -26.67 -8.48 -69.60
C LEU A 243 -25.63 -8.60 -70.72
N SER A 244 -25.93 -8.07 -71.90
CA SER A 244 -24.98 -8.03 -73.02
C SER A 244 -23.78 -7.11 -72.76
N PHE A 245 -24.00 -5.98 -72.08
CA PHE A 245 -22.94 -5.06 -71.68
C PHE A 245 -21.98 -5.73 -70.68
N PHE A 246 -22.52 -6.36 -69.63
CA PHE A 246 -21.72 -7.10 -68.66
C PHE A 246 -20.97 -8.28 -69.30
N ALA A 247 -21.60 -9.02 -70.22
CA ALA A 247 -20.94 -10.12 -70.95
C ALA A 247 -19.78 -9.61 -71.84
N LYS A 248 -19.96 -8.48 -72.53
CA LYS A 248 -18.90 -7.85 -73.33
C LYS A 248 -17.75 -7.33 -72.46
N LYS A 249 -18.06 -6.68 -71.32
CA LYS A 249 -17.06 -6.20 -70.35
C LYS A 249 -16.27 -7.36 -69.73
N MET A 250 -16.92 -8.45 -69.34
CA MET A 250 -16.27 -9.67 -68.84
C MET A 250 -15.33 -10.29 -69.89
N ALA A 251 -15.76 -10.33 -71.16
CA ALA A 251 -14.93 -10.82 -72.26
C ALA A 251 -13.75 -9.89 -72.61
N ALA A 252 -13.86 -8.60 -72.31
CA ALA A 252 -12.79 -7.62 -72.46
C ALA A 252 -11.79 -7.67 -71.29
N ALA A 253 -12.26 -7.89 -70.06
CA ALA A 253 -11.41 -8.01 -68.87
C ALA A 253 -10.40 -9.17 -68.97
N GLY A 254 -10.80 -10.31 -69.55
CA GLY A 254 -9.88 -11.44 -69.79
C GLY A 254 -8.78 -11.21 -70.83
N LYS A 255 -8.69 -10.01 -71.43
CA LYS A 255 -7.66 -9.63 -72.41
C LYS A 255 -6.73 -8.51 -71.92
N ILE A 256 -6.95 -8.00 -70.71
CA ILE A 256 -6.14 -6.93 -70.12
C ILE A 256 -4.87 -7.56 -69.52
N ASN A 257 -3.70 -6.96 -69.77
CA ASN A 257 -2.46 -7.35 -69.11
C ASN A 257 -2.54 -6.99 -67.62
N GLU A 258 -3.02 -7.94 -66.79
CA GLU A 258 -3.13 -7.83 -65.33
C GLU A 258 -1.84 -7.33 -64.65
N ALA A 259 -0.67 -7.53 -65.27
CA ALA A 259 0.63 -7.23 -64.71
C ALA A 259 0.92 -5.73 -64.49
N ASP A 260 0.32 -4.82 -65.28
CA ASP A 260 0.64 -3.37 -65.19
C ASP A 260 -0.37 -2.61 -64.30
N GLU A 261 -1.66 -2.97 -64.36
CA GLU A 261 -2.69 -2.44 -63.44
C GLU A 261 -2.49 -2.97 -62.01
N ALA A 262 -2.03 -4.22 -61.85
CA ALA A 262 -1.66 -4.79 -60.55
C ALA A 262 -0.43 -4.11 -59.92
N LYS A 263 0.50 -3.56 -60.73
CA LYS A 263 1.65 -2.80 -60.19
C LYS A 263 1.23 -1.43 -59.70
N ALA A 264 0.44 -0.69 -60.48
CA ALA A 264 -0.04 0.63 -60.09
C ALA A 264 -0.96 0.58 -58.87
N SER A 265 -1.84 -0.42 -58.77
CA SER A 265 -2.70 -0.62 -57.59
C SER A 265 -1.89 -1.03 -56.35
N ARG A 266 -0.87 -1.88 -56.53
CA ARG A 266 0.05 -2.29 -55.45
C ARG A 266 0.93 -1.14 -54.97
N GLU A 267 1.42 -0.28 -55.85
CA GLU A 267 2.16 0.94 -55.49
C GLU A 267 1.28 1.93 -54.71
N ALA A 268 0.03 2.13 -55.14
CA ALA A 268 -0.92 2.99 -54.43
C ALA A 268 -1.29 2.44 -53.04
N LEU A 269 -1.45 1.11 -52.91
CA LEU A 269 -1.64 0.43 -51.63
C LEU A 269 -0.41 0.57 -50.73
N LEU A 270 0.80 0.38 -51.26
CA LEU A 270 2.05 0.53 -50.50
C LEU A 270 2.24 1.97 -50.01
N ALA A 271 1.94 2.97 -50.83
CA ALA A 271 2.02 4.38 -50.43
C ALA A 271 1.05 4.70 -49.28
N LYS A 272 -0.17 4.16 -49.31
CA LYS A 272 -1.16 4.33 -48.22
C LYS A 272 -0.79 3.55 -46.98
N LEU A 273 -0.31 2.31 -47.11
CA LEU A 273 0.17 1.50 -45.99
C LEU A 273 1.33 2.18 -45.26
N ASN A 274 2.26 2.78 -46.00
CA ASN A 274 3.34 3.58 -45.44
C ASN A 274 2.83 4.89 -44.81
N ALA A 275 1.77 5.50 -45.34
CA ALA A 275 1.14 6.67 -44.71
C ALA A 275 0.46 6.31 -43.38
N VAL A 276 -0.21 5.15 -43.30
CA VAL A 276 -0.78 4.62 -42.04
C VAL A 276 0.33 4.27 -41.06
N ALA A 277 1.40 3.62 -41.51
CA ALA A 277 2.56 3.29 -40.69
C ALA A 277 3.21 4.55 -40.09
N LYS A 278 3.33 5.64 -40.85
CA LYS A 278 3.85 6.93 -40.37
C LYS A 278 2.90 7.64 -39.41
N ASN A 279 1.60 7.63 -39.68
CA ASN A 279 0.61 8.29 -38.83
C ASN A 279 0.46 7.58 -37.47
N ASP A 280 0.51 6.25 -37.47
CA ASP A 280 0.38 5.41 -36.28
C ASP A 280 1.71 5.06 -35.62
N LYS A 281 2.84 5.61 -36.10
CA LYS A 281 4.20 5.39 -35.58
C LYS A 281 4.58 3.92 -35.47
N PHE A 282 4.35 3.15 -36.54
CA PHE A 282 4.77 1.76 -36.59
C PHE A 282 6.29 1.65 -36.59
N TYR A 283 6.80 0.52 -36.10
CA TYR A 283 8.25 0.25 -36.05
C TYR A 283 8.83 -0.20 -37.41
N PHE A 284 8.02 -0.22 -38.46
CA PHE A 284 8.41 -0.67 -39.79
C PHE A 284 7.65 0.08 -40.89
N GLU A 285 8.31 0.21 -42.04
CA GLU A 285 7.76 0.72 -43.30
C GLU A 285 7.96 -0.35 -44.40
N PHE A 286 7.08 -0.38 -45.39
CA PHE A 286 7.21 -1.28 -46.54
C PHE A 286 8.12 -0.68 -47.60
N ASP A 287 9.07 -1.47 -48.08
CA ASP A 287 9.91 -1.09 -49.21
C ASP A 287 9.14 -1.19 -50.55
N ALA A 288 9.79 -0.80 -51.66
CA ALA A 288 9.21 -0.85 -53.00
C ALA A 288 8.86 -2.29 -53.47
N SER A 289 9.37 -3.32 -52.79
CA SER A 289 9.03 -4.72 -53.04
C SER A 289 7.86 -5.23 -52.19
N GLY A 290 7.38 -4.41 -51.24
CA GLY A 290 6.34 -4.76 -50.27
C GLY A 290 6.87 -5.56 -49.08
N SER A 291 8.18 -5.56 -48.84
CA SER A 291 8.79 -6.21 -47.68
C SER A 291 8.87 -5.24 -46.49
N PRO A 292 8.50 -5.67 -45.27
CA PRO A 292 8.59 -4.81 -44.09
C PRO A 292 10.06 -4.58 -43.70
N LYS A 293 10.45 -3.31 -43.63
CA LYS A 293 11.76 -2.85 -43.17
C LYS A 293 11.60 -2.11 -41.86
N MET A 294 12.36 -2.51 -40.85
CA MET A 294 12.35 -1.84 -39.55
C MET A 294 12.84 -0.40 -39.70
N VAL A 295 12.08 0.55 -39.16
CA VAL A 295 12.46 1.97 -39.10
C VAL A 295 12.77 2.27 -37.63
N GLY A 296 14.01 2.66 -37.37
CA GLY A 296 14.51 3.01 -36.04
C GLY A 296 14.08 4.40 -35.60
#